data_AF-A0A8H4J3Y9-F1
#
_entry.id   AF-A0A8H4J3Y9-F1
#
_cell.length_a   1.000
_cell.length_b   1.000
_cell.length_c   1.000
_cell.angle_alpha   90.00
_cell.angle_beta   90.00
_cell.angle_gamma   90.00
#
_symmetry.space_group_name_H-M   'P 1'
#
loop_
_entity.id
_entity.type
_entity.pdbx_description
1 polymer ?
#
loop_
_entity_poly.entity_id
_entity_poly.type
_entity_poly.pdbx_seq_one_letter_code
_entity_poly.pdbx_strand_id
1 'polypeptide(L)'
;MISFFEHIAELAASSGIRFQVCFSSRHYPYITIRKGLDLVLEGQEGHTQDITNYLETELKIGKSNIAQQIRGKIQEKASGVFMWVVLVVEILNREHDRGRMHALRRRLQEIPSDLHELFRDILTRDSRNTDELVLCIQWVLFAKQPLSPEQLYFAILSGVETDVVSIWDPSEITRDVIKRFILDSSKGLTEITTSKLQKVQFIHESVRDFLLKEDGLSSIWPDLRSNLQG
;
A
#
# COMPACT_ATOMS: atom_id res chain seq x y z
N MET A 1 12.98 21.56 8.50
CA MET A 1 13.54 20.92 7.29
C MET A 1 13.54 21.89 6.10
N ILE A 2 12.39 22.43 5.68
CA ILE A 2 12.31 23.34 4.51
C ILE A 2 13.21 24.58 4.62
N SER A 3 13.16 25.29 5.75
CA SER A 3 14.00 26.47 5.99
C SER A 3 15.51 26.23 5.80
N PHE A 4 15.98 25.01 6.12
CA PHE A 4 17.36 24.62 5.92
C PHE A 4 17.72 24.52 4.42
N PHE A 5 16.83 23.92 3.62
CA PHE A 5 17.04 23.81 2.18
C PHE A 5 16.88 25.16 1.46
N GLU A 6 15.99 26.03 1.93
CA GLU A 6 15.90 27.41 1.44
C GLU A 6 17.22 28.15 1.67
N HIS A 7 17.81 28.02 2.86
CA HIS A 7 19.11 28.64 3.17
C HIS A 7 20.25 28.08 2.29
N ILE A 8 20.29 26.76 2.07
CA ILE A 8 21.28 26.15 1.17
C ILE A 8 21.10 26.66 -0.27
N ALA A 9 19.86 26.79 -0.74
CA ALA A 9 19.60 27.29 -2.09
C ALA A 9 20.10 28.73 -2.27
N GLU A 10 19.95 29.58 -1.25
CA GLU A 10 20.48 30.95 -1.26
C GLU A 10 22.01 30.99 -1.29
N LEU A 11 22.68 30.18 -0.46
CA LEU A 11 24.14 30.07 -0.46
C LEU A 11 24.66 29.54 -1.81
N ALA A 12 24.03 28.51 -2.37
CA ALA A 12 24.40 27.94 -3.66
C ALA A 12 24.27 28.98 -4.78
N ALA A 13 23.14 29.71 -4.83
CA ALA A 13 22.93 30.79 -5.78
C ALA A 13 23.99 31.90 -5.67
N SER A 14 24.34 32.31 -4.45
CA SER A 14 25.38 33.32 -4.22
C SER A 14 26.78 32.88 -4.66
N SER A 15 27.02 31.57 -4.66
CA SER A 15 28.29 30.96 -5.09
C SER A 15 28.30 30.59 -6.58
N GLY A 16 27.25 30.92 -7.35
CA GLY A 16 27.11 30.53 -8.74
C GLY A 16 26.92 29.01 -8.95
N ILE A 17 26.54 28.28 -7.91
CA ILE A 17 26.34 26.83 -7.94
C ILE A 17 24.88 26.53 -8.26
N ARG A 18 24.63 25.68 -9.26
CA ARG A 18 23.30 25.20 -9.59
C ARG A 18 22.86 24.17 -8.56
N PHE A 19 21.88 24.53 -7.73
CA PHE A 19 21.25 23.64 -6.75
C PHE A 19 19.76 23.47 -7.07
N GLN A 20 19.30 22.22 -7.10
CA GLN A 20 17.89 21.89 -7.36
C GLN A 20 17.45 20.84 -6.32
N VAL A 21 16.29 21.07 -5.71
CA VAL A 21 15.66 20.16 -4.74
C VAL A 21 14.19 20.01 -5.09
N CYS A 22 13.66 18.79 -4.98
CA CYS A 22 12.25 18.49 -5.16
C CYS A 22 11.71 17.90 -3.86
N PHE A 23 10.60 18.44 -3.38
CA PHE A 23 9.87 17.89 -2.24
C PHE A 23 8.54 17.34 -2.73
N SER A 24 8.20 16.13 -2.29
CA SER A 24 6.85 15.60 -2.38
C SER A 24 6.20 15.69 -1.00
N SER A 25 4.94 16.11 -0.95
CA SER A 25 4.18 16.22 0.28
C SER A 25 2.70 15.98 0.02
N ARG A 26 1.93 15.81 1.09
CA ARG A 26 0.47 15.83 1.03
C ARG A 26 -0.04 17.25 1.23
N HIS A 27 -1.31 17.47 0.90
CA HIS A 27 -1.97 18.76 1.13
C HIS A 27 -1.93 19.24 2.59
N TYR A 28 -1.89 18.30 3.55
CA TYR A 28 -1.81 18.60 4.98
C TYR A 28 -0.60 17.92 5.66
N PRO A 29 0.13 18.63 6.54
CA PRO A 29 0.01 20.06 6.81
C PRO A 29 0.47 20.88 5.60
N TYR A 30 -0.15 22.03 5.37
CA TYR A 30 0.31 22.95 4.32
C TYR A 30 1.69 23.49 4.67
N ILE A 31 2.62 23.42 3.72
CA ILE A 31 4.01 23.84 3.90
C ILE A 31 4.26 25.07 3.03
N THR A 32 4.52 26.21 3.65
CA THR A 32 4.88 27.43 2.92
C THR A 32 6.33 27.35 2.42
N ILE A 33 6.52 27.51 1.11
CA ILE A 33 7.84 27.62 0.47
C ILE A 33 7.93 29.02 -0.15
N ARG A 34 8.93 29.82 0.21
CA ARG A 34 9.02 31.22 -0.23
C ARG A 34 9.53 31.36 -1.67
N LYS A 35 10.41 30.46 -2.07
CA LYS A 35 11.10 30.46 -3.36
C LYS A 35 11.06 29.05 -3.93
N GLY A 36 10.03 28.74 -4.69
CA GLY A 36 9.81 27.42 -5.26
C GLY A 36 8.74 27.43 -6.34
N LEU A 37 8.65 26.31 -7.05
CA LEU A 37 7.53 26.00 -7.94
C LEU A 37 6.70 24.94 -7.25
N ASP A 38 5.40 25.19 -7.13
CA ASP A 38 4.45 24.23 -6.57
C ASP A 38 3.71 23.52 -7.71
N LEU A 39 3.67 22.19 -7.65
CA LEU A 39 2.98 21.34 -8.61
C LEU A 39 2.00 20.43 -7.87
N VAL A 40 0.70 20.66 -8.08
CA VAL A 40 -0.35 19.77 -7.57
C VAL A 40 -0.62 18.68 -8.61
N LEU A 41 -0.12 17.47 -8.35
CA LEU A 41 -0.16 16.34 -9.29
C LEU A 41 -1.58 15.97 -9.73
N GLU A 42 -2.53 15.95 -8.79
CA GLU A 42 -3.94 15.59 -9.03
C GLU A 42 -4.63 16.50 -10.05
N GLY A 43 -4.15 17.73 -10.21
CA GLY A 43 -4.66 18.71 -11.19
C GLY A 43 -3.95 18.67 -12.55
N GLN A 44 -2.93 17.82 -12.73
CA GLN A 44 -2.19 17.74 -13.99
C GLN A 44 -2.85 16.72 -14.93
N GLU A 45 -2.99 17.09 -16.20
CA GLU A 45 -3.53 16.19 -17.25
C GLU A 45 -2.73 14.89 -17.36
N GLY A 46 -1.39 14.99 -17.23
CA GLY A 46 -0.49 13.83 -17.25
C GLY A 46 -0.84 12.77 -16.20
N HIS A 47 -1.32 13.17 -15.02
CA HIS A 47 -1.70 12.23 -13.96
C HIS A 47 -2.90 11.36 -14.33
N THR A 48 -3.89 11.96 -15.00
CA THR A 48 -5.06 11.22 -15.51
C THR A 48 -4.65 10.27 -16.65
N GLN A 49 -3.72 10.71 -17.50
CA GLN A 49 -3.18 9.87 -18.56
C GLN A 49 -2.37 8.68 -17.99
N ASP A 50 -1.60 8.88 -16.92
CA ASP A 50 -0.84 7.82 -16.27
C ASP A 50 -1.75 6.72 -15.70
N ILE A 51 -2.87 7.10 -15.08
CA ILE A 51 -3.90 6.14 -14.63
C ILE A 51 -4.46 5.36 -15.81
N THR A 52 -4.77 6.06 -16.91
CA THR A 52 -5.29 5.43 -18.14
C THR A 52 -4.30 4.41 -18.70
N ASN A 53 -3.02 4.80 -18.81
CA ASN A 53 -1.95 3.94 -19.29
C ASN A 53 -1.78 2.72 -18.39
N TYR A 54 -1.78 2.91 -17.07
CA TYR A 54 -1.69 1.81 -16.10
C TYR A 54 -2.86 0.83 -16.23
N LEU A 55 -4.09 1.31 -16.45
CA LEU A 55 -5.25 0.45 -16.66
C LEU A 55 -5.20 -0.33 -17.98
N GLU A 56 -4.55 0.20 -19.01
CA GLU A 56 -4.37 -0.52 -20.27
C GLU A 56 -3.28 -1.61 -20.16
N THR A 57 -2.25 -1.42 -19.32
CA THR A 57 -1.18 -2.41 -19.15
C THR A 57 -1.44 -3.45 -18.07
N GLU A 58 -1.95 -3.02 -16.90
CA GLU A 58 -2.02 -3.88 -15.71
C GLU A 58 -3.39 -4.54 -15.50
N LEU A 59 -4.49 -3.99 -16.05
CA LEU A 59 -5.81 -4.61 -15.93
C LEU A 59 -6.00 -5.67 -17.04
N LYS A 60 -5.85 -6.94 -16.66
CA LYS A 60 -5.74 -8.11 -17.56
C LYS A 60 -7.10 -8.70 -17.97
N ILE A 61 -8.07 -7.86 -18.26
CA ILE A 61 -9.46 -8.27 -18.58
C ILE A 61 -9.78 -8.22 -20.09
N GLY A 62 -8.75 -8.09 -20.92
CA GLY A 62 -8.87 -7.97 -22.38
C GLY A 62 -9.36 -6.60 -22.86
N LYS A 63 -9.84 -6.55 -24.12
CA LYS A 63 -10.23 -5.33 -24.85
C LYS A 63 -11.70 -5.29 -25.30
N SER A 64 -12.55 -6.10 -24.68
CA SER A 64 -13.99 -6.09 -24.99
C SER A 64 -14.65 -4.75 -24.63
N ASN A 65 -15.84 -4.47 -25.17
CA ASN A 65 -16.61 -3.27 -24.78
C ASN A 65 -16.86 -3.24 -23.26
N ILE A 66 -17.13 -4.39 -22.65
CA ILE A 66 -17.29 -4.53 -21.19
C ILE A 66 -15.99 -4.14 -20.47
N ALA A 67 -14.83 -4.58 -20.96
CA ALA A 67 -13.54 -4.22 -20.39
C ALA A 67 -13.29 -2.71 -20.43
N GLN A 68 -13.63 -2.06 -21.55
CA GLN A 68 -13.51 -0.61 -21.69
C GLN A 68 -14.47 0.16 -20.76
N GLN A 69 -15.70 -0.32 -20.58
CA GLN A 69 -16.63 0.24 -19.58
C GLN A 69 -16.09 0.11 -18.15
N ILE A 70 -15.47 -1.04 -17.82
CA ILE A 70 -14.84 -1.26 -16.52
C ILE A 70 -13.69 -0.26 -16.30
N ARG A 71 -12.78 -0.10 -17.29
CA ARG A 71 -11.68 0.87 -17.20
C ARG A 71 -12.17 2.29 -16.96
N GLY A 72 -13.15 2.75 -17.74
CA GLY A 72 -13.74 4.09 -17.56
C GLY A 72 -14.35 4.27 -16.16
N LYS A 73 -15.01 3.24 -15.62
CA LYS A 73 -15.59 3.31 -14.28
C LYS A 73 -14.52 3.31 -13.17
N ILE A 74 -13.41 2.59 -13.35
CA ILE A 74 -12.27 2.64 -12.41
C ILE A 74 -11.68 4.05 -12.40
N GLN A 75 -11.45 4.65 -13.58
CA GLN A 75 -10.91 6.00 -13.71
C GLN A 75 -11.80 7.05 -13.03
N GLU A 76 -13.12 6.96 -13.20
CA GLU A 76 -14.08 7.84 -12.52
C GLU A 76 -14.04 7.67 -10.99
N LYS A 77 -14.07 6.42 -10.50
CA LYS A 77 -14.10 6.15 -9.05
C LYS A 77 -12.79 6.46 -8.34
N ALA A 78 -11.66 6.37 -9.04
CA ALA A 78 -10.35 6.62 -8.47
C ALA A 78 -10.18 8.06 -7.99
N SER A 79 -10.89 9.03 -8.59
CA SER A 79 -10.78 10.46 -8.24
C SER A 79 -9.32 10.96 -8.14
N GLY A 80 -8.45 10.45 -9.02
CA GLY A 80 -7.02 10.77 -9.02
C GLY A 80 -6.15 10.01 -8.00
N VAL A 81 -6.72 9.14 -7.16
CA VAL A 81 -5.95 8.38 -6.15
C VAL A 81 -5.31 7.14 -6.79
N PHE A 82 -4.04 7.25 -7.20
CA PHE A 82 -3.35 6.18 -7.92
C PHE A 82 -3.24 4.87 -7.11
N MET A 83 -2.99 4.95 -5.80
CA MET A 83 -2.93 3.78 -4.91
C MET A 83 -4.26 3.00 -4.90
N TRP A 84 -5.39 3.70 -4.98
CA TRP A 84 -6.70 3.06 -5.10
C TRP A 84 -6.79 2.26 -6.40
N VAL A 85 -6.31 2.83 -7.52
CA VAL A 85 -6.29 2.15 -8.83
C VAL A 85 -5.48 0.85 -8.76
N VAL A 86 -4.27 0.89 -8.19
CA VAL A 86 -3.39 -0.28 -8.05
C VAL A 86 -4.11 -1.42 -7.32
N LEU A 87 -4.70 -1.13 -6.16
CA LEU A 87 -5.42 -2.12 -5.35
C LEU A 87 -6.64 -2.70 -6.08
N VAL A 88 -7.42 -1.84 -6.75
CA VAL A 88 -8.62 -2.26 -7.47
C VAL A 88 -8.27 -3.11 -8.68
N VAL A 89 -7.19 -2.78 -9.41
CA VAL A 89 -6.69 -3.60 -10.52
C VAL A 89 -6.31 -4.99 -10.03
N GLU A 90 -5.59 -5.11 -8.91
CA GLU A 90 -5.25 -6.42 -8.34
C GLU A 90 -6.49 -7.22 -7.90
N ILE A 91 -7.49 -6.56 -7.29
CA ILE A 91 -8.75 -7.21 -6.90
C ILE A 91 -9.47 -7.74 -8.14
N LEU A 92 -9.60 -6.93 -9.18
CA LEU A 92 -10.32 -7.31 -10.39
C LEU A 92 -9.58 -8.36 -11.22
N ASN A 93 -8.25 -8.29 -11.30
CA ASN A 93 -7.45 -9.34 -11.93
C ASN A 93 -7.65 -10.70 -11.24
N ARG A 94 -7.64 -10.76 -9.91
CA ARG A 94 -7.92 -12.01 -9.17
C ARG A 94 -9.32 -12.56 -9.44
N GLU A 95 -10.32 -11.71 -9.61
CA GLU A 95 -11.67 -12.12 -9.98
C GLU A 95 -11.78 -12.57 -11.43
N HIS A 96 -11.04 -11.92 -12.33
CA HIS A 96 -10.92 -12.29 -13.73
C HIS A 96 -10.27 -13.66 -13.89
N ASP A 97 -9.16 -13.93 -13.18
CA ASP A 97 -8.42 -15.19 -13.25
C ASP A 97 -9.25 -16.38 -12.78
N ARG A 98 -10.31 -16.14 -12.01
CA ARG A 98 -11.34 -17.13 -11.62
C ARG A 98 -12.42 -17.35 -12.70
N GLY A 99 -12.28 -16.74 -13.88
CA GLY A 99 -13.25 -16.79 -14.98
C GLY A 99 -14.51 -15.97 -14.75
N ARG A 100 -14.56 -15.09 -13.74
CA ARG A 100 -15.78 -14.39 -13.30
C ARG A 100 -15.99 -13.04 -13.97
N MET A 101 -15.92 -12.99 -15.30
CA MET A 101 -16.11 -11.75 -16.09
C MET A 101 -17.41 -11.00 -15.76
N HIS A 102 -18.52 -11.72 -15.61
CA HIS A 102 -19.81 -11.14 -15.28
C HIS A 102 -19.87 -10.53 -13.87
N ALA A 103 -19.02 -11.00 -12.95
CA ALA A 103 -18.96 -10.53 -11.57
C ALA A 103 -18.09 -9.28 -11.42
N LEU A 104 -17.19 -8.99 -12.35
CA LEU A 104 -16.28 -7.83 -12.28
C LEU A 104 -17.03 -6.51 -12.13
N ARG A 105 -18.12 -6.33 -12.88
CA ARG A 105 -18.94 -5.11 -12.81
C ARG A 105 -19.58 -4.95 -11.43
N ARG A 106 -20.10 -6.04 -10.87
CA ARG A 106 -20.68 -6.05 -9.53
C ARG A 106 -19.62 -5.77 -8.48
N ARG A 107 -18.45 -6.44 -8.58
CA ARG A 107 -17.34 -6.23 -7.66
C ARG A 107 -16.87 -4.78 -7.67
N LEU A 108 -16.73 -4.16 -8.83
CA LEU A 108 -16.37 -2.75 -8.94
C LEU A 108 -17.42 -1.80 -8.34
N GLN A 109 -18.70 -2.17 -8.36
CA GLN A 109 -19.75 -1.40 -7.70
C GLN A 109 -19.63 -1.46 -6.18
N GLU A 110 -19.32 -2.63 -5.62
CA GLU A 110 -19.15 -2.86 -4.18
C GLU A 110 -17.89 -2.19 -3.61
N ILE A 111 -16.81 -2.10 -4.40
CA ILE A 111 -15.56 -1.45 -3.99
C ILE A 111 -15.84 0.03 -3.64
N PRO A 112 -15.53 0.50 -2.43
CA PRO A 112 -15.73 1.91 -2.07
C PRO A 112 -14.78 2.83 -2.85
N SER A 113 -15.20 4.07 -3.13
CA SER A 113 -14.34 5.07 -3.80
C SER A 113 -13.30 5.68 -2.86
N ASP A 114 -13.57 5.66 -1.55
CA ASP A 114 -12.62 6.15 -0.55
C ASP A 114 -11.54 5.10 -0.27
N LEU A 115 -10.28 5.55 -0.14
CA LEU A 115 -9.13 4.66 0.03
C LEU A 115 -9.09 4.02 1.43
N HIS A 116 -9.50 4.73 2.48
CA HIS A 116 -9.55 4.17 3.84
C HIS A 116 -10.64 3.10 3.93
N GLU A 117 -11.81 3.35 3.36
CA GLU A 117 -12.87 2.34 3.27
C GLU A 117 -12.46 1.16 2.38
N LEU A 118 -11.63 1.37 1.35
CA LEU A 118 -11.06 0.26 0.58
C LEU A 118 -10.11 -0.60 1.42
N PHE A 119 -9.23 0.02 2.24
CA PHE A 119 -8.40 -0.74 3.17
C PHE A 119 -9.24 -1.53 4.17
N ARG A 120 -10.31 -0.93 4.70
CA ARG A 120 -11.28 -1.62 5.55
C ARG A 120 -11.87 -2.82 4.82
N ASP A 121 -12.41 -2.64 3.61
CA ASP A 121 -12.97 -3.75 2.81
C ASP A 121 -11.94 -4.87 2.62
N ILE A 122 -10.69 -4.55 2.25
CA ILE A 122 -9.62 -5.54 2.07
C ILE A 122 -9.37 -6.32 3.37
N LEU A 123 -9.22 -5.62 4.49
CA LEU A 123 -8.89 -6.23 5.79
C LEU A 123 -10.04 -7.08 6.34
N THR A 124 -11.29 -6.70 6.10
CA THR A 124 -12.49 -7.40 6.62
C THR A 124 -13.17 -8.32 5.61
N ARG A 125 -12.67 -8.42 4.37
CA ARG A 125 -13.32 -9.15 3.26
C ARG A 125 -13.65 -10.62 3.58
N ASP A 126 -12.76 -11.29 4.30
CA ASP A 126 -12.97 -12.64 4.80
C ASP A 126 -12.18 -12.85 6.10
N SER A 127 -12.59 -13.86 6.86
CA SER A 127 -12.02 -14.22 8.16
C SER A 127 -10.93 -15.30 8.09
N ARG A 128 -10.35 -15.55 6.90
CA ARG A 128 -9.27 -16.54 6.77
C ARG A 128 -8.00 -15.97 7.39
N ASN A 129 -7.32 -16.82 8.17
CA ASN A 129 -6.04 -16.52 8.80
C ASN A 129 -6.03 -15.17 9.52
N THR A 130 -7.13 -14.85 10.23
CA THR A 130 -7.29 -13.55 10.91
C THR A 130 -6.17 -13.30 11.91
N ASP A 131 -5.73 -14.33 12.63
CA ASP A 131 -4.63 -14.23 13.59
C ASP A 131 -3.29 -13.91 12.92
N GLU A 132 -2.99 -14.55 11.78
CA GLU A 132 -1.79 -14.22 10.97
C GLU A 132 -1.83 -12.78 10.47
N LEU A 133 -3.00 -12.33 10.00
CA LEU A 133 -3.18 -10.96 9.53
C LEU A 133 -2.93 -9.95 10.65
N VAL A 134 -3.54 -10.15 11.82
CA VAL A 134 -3.36 -9.28 12.98
C VAL A 134 -1.88 -9.20 13.35
N LEU A 135 -1.20 -10.34 13.49
CA LEU A 135 0.22 -10.39 13.84
C LEU A 135 1.09 -9.75 12.77
N CYS A 136 0.81 -9.99 11.50
CA CYS A 136 1.54 -9.37 10.39
C CYS A 136 1.47 -7.84 10.47
N ILE A 137 0.26 -7.30 10.63
CA ILE A 137 0.04 -5.86 10.75
C ILE A 137 0.73 -5.30 12.00
N GLN A 138 0.59 -5.96 13.17
CA GLN A 138 1.24 -5.51 14.40
C GLN A 138 2.77 -5.46 14.27
N TRP A 139 3.39 -6.52 13.73
CA TRP A 139 4.84 -6.56 13.57
C TRP A 139 5.35 -5.50 12.60
N VAL A 140 4.67 -5.30 11.47
CA VAL A 140 5.08 -4.27 10.50
C VAL A 140 4.86 -2.85 11.05
N LEU A 141 3.82 -2.66 11.86
CA LEU A 141 3.44 -1.34 12.36
C LEU A 141 4.25 -0.90 13.58
N PHE A 142 4.52 -1.81 14.52
CA PHE A 142 5.06 -1.51 15.85
C PHE A 142 6.49 -2.00 16.07
N ALA A 143 7.08 -2.81 15.18
CA ALA A 143 8.47 -3.20 15.34
C ALA A 143 9.37 -1.94 15.39
N LYS A 144 10.25 -1.90 16.40
CA LYS A 144 11.21 -0.80 16.60
C LYS A 144 12.06 -0.51 15.37
N GLN A 145 12.33 -1.54 14.56
CA GLN A 145 12.99 -1.43 13.27
C GLN A 145 12.29 -2.36 12.26
N PRO A 146 12.27 -2.02 10.96
CA PRO A 146 11.70 -2.88 9.94
C PRO A 146 12.34 -4.29 9.97
N LEU A 147 11.48 -5.30 9.92
CA LEU A 147 11.87 -6.72 9.95
C LEU A 147 12.32 -7.18 8.56
N SER A 148 13.26 -8.12 8.50
CA SER A 148 13.49 -8.89 7.27
C SER A 148 12.31 -9.82 6.99
N PRO A 149 12.15 -10.32 5.74
CA PRO A 149 11.10 -11.28 5.42
C PRO A 149 11.15 -12.51 6.33
N GLU A 150 12.34 -13.05 6.58
CA GLU A 150 12.55 -14.22 7.43
C GLU A 150 12.16 -13.93 8.89
N GLN A 151 12.51 -12.75 9.41
CA GLN A 151 12.12 -12.32 10.74
C GLN A 151 10.60 -12.20 10.89
N LEU A 152 9.93 -11.56 9.93
CA LEU A 152 8.47 -11.40 9.98
C LEU A 152 7.76 -12.75 9.89
N TYR A 153 8.21 -13.64 9.00
CA TYR A 153 7.66 -14.99 8.85
C TYR A 153 7.66 -15.76 10.18
N PHE A 154 8.81 -15.85 10.85
CA PHE A 154 8.90 -16.55 12.13
C PHE A 154 8.19 -15.81 13.27
N ALA A 155 8.12 -14.48 13.23
CA ALA A 155 7.41 -13.69 14.22
C ALA A 155 5.88 -13.87 14.13
N ILE A 156 5.33 -14.13 12.94
CA ILE A 156 3.92 -14.49 12.77
C ILE A 156 3.70 -15.93 13.23
N LEU A 157 4.50 -16.89 12.76
CA LEU A 157 4.34 -18.30 13.13
C LEU A 157 4.48 -18.53 14.64
N SER A 158 5.34 -17.81 15.33
CA SER A 158 5.47 -17.94 16.79
C SER A 158 4.22 -17.53 17.57
N GLY A 159 3.32 -16.76 16.97
CA GLY A 159 2.03 -16.39 17.56
C GLY A 159 0.86 -17.28 17.15
N VAL A 160 0.98 -18.05 16.05
CA VAL A 160 -0.13 -18.86 15.49
C VAL A 160 0.14 -20.37 15.62
N GLU A 161 1.38 -20.81 15.43
CA GLU A 161 1.79 -22.21 15.39
C GLU A 161 3.06 -22.41 16.24
N THR A 162 2.90 -22.33 17.57
CA THR A 162 4.02 -22.39 18.53
C THR A 162 4.87 -23.66 18.42
N ASP A 163 4.29 -24.76 17.94
CA ASP A 163 4.93 -26.07 17.83
C ASP A 163 5.78 -26.24 16.55
N VAL A 164 5.65 -25.32 15.58
CA VAL A 164 6.27 -25.43 14.24
C VAL A 164 7.54 -24.56 14.10
N VAL A 165 7.76 -23.63 15.03
CA VAL A 165 8.89 -22.66 15.00
C VAL A 165 10.27 -23.35 15.06
N SER A 166 10.35 -24.60 15.53
CA SER A 166 11.61 -25.29 15.82
C SER A 166 12.36 -25.90 14.62
N ILE A 167 11.88 -25.78 13.38
CA ILE A 167 12.54 -26.41 12.21
C ILE A 167 12.61 -25.42 11.04
N TRP A 168 13.51 -24.43 11.12
CA TRP A 168 13.88 -23.68 9.93
C TRP A 168 14.88 -24.50 9.11
N ASP A 169 14.38 -25.15 8.06
CA ASP A 169 15.21 -25.71 7.00
C ASP A 169 15.13 -24.80 5.76
N PRO A 170 16.21 -24.09 5.38
CA PRO A 170 16.24 -23.26 4.18
C PRO A 170 16.00 -24.02 2.86
N SER A 171 16.14 -25.35 2.85
CA SER A 171 15.85 -26.19 1.69
C SER A 171 14.36 -26.44 1.48
N GLU A 172 13.57 -26.44 2.56
CA GLU A 172 12.11 -26.58 2.52
C GLU A 172 11.42 -25.21 2.53
N ILE A 173 11.82 -24.33 3.46
CA ILE A 173 11.31 -22.97 3.62
C ILE A 173 12.16 -22.01 2.80
N THR A 174 11.94 -22.08 1.49
CA THR A 174 12.61 -21.18 0.54
C THR A 174 12.11 -19.75 0.69
N ARG A 175 12.91 -18.80 0.19
CA ARG A 175 12.55 -17.38 0.23
C ARG A 175 11.26 -17.05 -0.50
N ASP A 176 10.94 -17.77 -1.58
CA ASP A 176 9.70 -17.54 -2.31
C ASP A 176 8.48 -18.09 -1.58
N VAL A 177 8.64 -19.12 -0.75
CA VAL A 177 7.60 -19.57 0.20
C VAL A 177 7.32 -18.45 1.21
N ILE A 178 8.37 -17.90 1.83
CA ILE A 178 8.25 -16.78 2.78
C ILE A 178 7.55 -15.57 2.17
N LYS A 179 7.93 -15.17 0.94
CA LYS A 179 7.28 -14.06 0.24
C LYS A 179 5.78 -14.30 0.02
N ARG A 180 5.41 -15.50 -0.42
CA ARG A 180 4.00 -15.86 -0.64
C ARG A 180 3.22 -15.87 0.67
N PHE A 181 3.80 -16.39 1.75
CA PHE A 181 3.20 -16.37 3.08
C PHE A 181 2.93 -14.93 3.54
N ILE A 182 3.95 -14.06 3.54
CA ILE A 182 3.78 -12.65 3.96
C ILE A 182 2.74 -11.93 3.10
N LEU A 183 2.73 -12.18 1.78
CA LEU A 183 1.75 -11.58 0.87
C LEU A 183 0.32 -12.03 1.23
N ASP A 184 0.13 -13.30 1.54
CA ASP A 184 -1.17 -13.86 1.93
C ASP A 184 -1.61 -13.34 3.31
N SER A 185 -0.76 -13.44 4.33
CA SER A 185 -1.05 -12.98 5.69
C SER A 185 -1.34 -11.48 5.74
N SER A 186 -0.66 -10.66 4.93
CA SER A 186 -0.90 -9.20 4.86
C SER A 186 -2.04 -8.79 3.94
N LYS A 187 -2.70 -9.74 3.27
CA LYS A 187 -3.70 -9.49 2.22
C LYS A 187 -3.22 -8.56 1.10
N GLY A 188 -1.92 -8.56 0.82
CA GLY A 188 -1.28 -7.70 -0.20
C GLY A 188 -0.99 -6.27 0.25
N LEU A 189 -1.17 -5.94 1.54
CA LEU A 189 -0.90 -4.59 2.05
C LEU A 189 0.56 -4.35 2.45
N THR A 190 1.42 -5.37 2.31
CA THR A 190 2.85 -5.26 2.56
C THR A 190 3.67 -5.62 1.32
N GLU A 191 4.87 -5.06 1.25
CA GLU A 191 5.87 -5.34 0.23
C GLU A 191 7.24 -5.59 0.86
N ILE A 192 8.12 -6.21 0.07
CA ILE A 192 9.52 -6.42 0.43
C ILE A 192 10.38 -5.47 -0.40
N THR A 193 11.16 -4.64 0.29
CA THR A 193 11.99 -3.63 -0.37
C THR A 193 13.05 -4.26 -1.29
N THR A 194 13.44 -3.51 -2.32
CA THR A 194 14.43 -3.93 -3.33
C THR A 194 15.89 -3.63 -2.92
N SER A 195 16.10 -3.11 -1.72
CA SER A 195 17.44 -2.78 -1.22
C SER A 195 18.27 -4.04 -0.92
N LYS A 196 19.59 -3.89 -0.75
CA LYS A 196 20.49 -5.02 -0.41
C LYS A 196 20.04 -5.73 0.88
N LEU A 197 19.56 -4.96 1.86
CA LEU A 197 19.01 -5.48 3.10
C LEU A 197 17.49 -5.38 3.01
N GLN A 198 16.88 -6.39 2.41
CA GLN A 198 15.44 -6.40 2.18
C GLN A 198 14.68 -6.37 3.50
N LYS A 199 13.68 -5.48 3.55
CA LYS A 199 12.80 -5.25 4.69
C LYS A 199 11.35 -5.34 4.27
N VAL A 200 10.48 -5.72 5.18
CA VAL A 200 9.03 -5.65 4.97
C VAL A 200 8.51 -4.29 5.40
N GLN A 201 7.67 -3.67 4.57
CA GLN A 201 6.98 -2.41 4.84
C GLN A 201 5.58 -2.43 4.24
N PHE A 202 4.73 -1.46 4.59
CA PHE A 202 3.46 -1.28 3.89
C PHE A 202 3.69 -0.82 2.45
N ILE A 203 2.82 -1.23 1.53
CA ILE A 203 2.85 -0.80 0.12
C ILE A 203 2.70 0.72 -0.06
N HIS A 204 2.15 1.41 0.95
CA HIS A 204 1.94 2.84 0.94
C HIS A 204 1.77 3.41 2.35
N GLU A 205 2.18 4.68 2.53
CA GLU A 205 2.03 5.38 3.82
C GLU A 205 0.54 5.53 4.23
N SER A 206 -0.39 5.58 3.27
CA SER A 206 -1.83 5.65 3.56
C SER A 206 -2.34 4.43 4.32
N VAL A 207 -1.71 3.25 4.19
CA VAL A 207 -2.08 2.07 4.99
C VAL A 207 -1.76 2.31 6.45
N ARG A 208 -0.55 2.82 6.73
CA ARG A 208 -0.10 3.17 8.08
C ARG A 208 -1.00 4.24 8.70
N ASP A 209 -1.32 5.29 7.94
CA ASP A 209 -2.22 6.34 8.38
C ASP A 209 -3.60 5.81 8.71
N PHE A 210 -4.18 5.00 7.84
CA PHE A 210 -5.48 4.38 8.08
C PHE A 210 -5.48 3.56 9.37
N LEU A 211 -4.43 2.78 9.63
CA LEU A 211 -4.35 1.95 10.83
C LEU A 211 -4.20 2.79 12.11
N LEU A 212 -3.37 3.85 12.07
CA LEU A 212 -3.02 4.64 13.26
C LEU A 212 -3.96 5.81 13.57
N LYS A 213 -4.64 6.36 12.56
CA LYS A 213 -5.54 7.52 12.71
C LYS A 213 -6.99 7.07 12.83
N GLU A 214 -7.82 7.95 13.39
CA GLU A 214 -9.29 7.83 13.38
C GLU A 214 -9.83 6.47 13.86
N ASP A 215 -9.20 5.89 14.89
CA ASP A 215 -9.56 4.58 15.46
C ASP A 215 -9.54 3.42 14.43
N GLY A 216 -8.79 3.54 13.33
CA GLY A 216 -8.78 2.54 12.25
C GLY A 216 -8.49 1.11 12.72
N LEU A 217 -7.40 0.89 13.47
CA LEU A 217 -7.13 -0.40 14.11
C LEU A 217 -8.28 -0.89 15.00
N SER A 218 -8.82 -0.01 15.84
CA SER A 218 -9.90 -0.36 16.79
C SER A 218 -11.21 -0.70 16.08
N SER A 219 -11.44 -0.10 14.91
CA SER A 219 -12.63 -0.33 14.10
C SER A 219 -12.59 -1.68 13.36
N ILE A 220 -11.39 -2.25 13.17
CA ILE A 220 -11.20 -3.58 12.56
C ILE A 220 -11.05 -4.65 13.64
N TRP A 221 -10.23 -4.38 14.65
CA TRP A 221 -9.94 -5.28 15.77
C TRP A 221 -10.18 -4.57 17.10
N PRO A 222 -11.43 -4.58 17.60
CA PRO A 222 -11.78 -3.93 18.86
C PRO A 222 -10.95 -4.40 20.05
N ASP A 223 -10.52 -5.67 20.05
CA ASP A 223 -9.74 -6.28 21.13
C ASP A 223 -8.31 -5.72 21.23
N LEU A 224 -7.79 -5.10 20.17
CA LEU A 224 -6.50 -4.42 20.22
C LEU A 224 -6.55 -3.11 21.02
N ARG A 225 -7.75 -2.55 21.25
CA ARG A 225 -7.92 -1.26 21.94
C ARG A 225 -7.38 -1.25 23.38
N SER A 226 -7.34 -2.42 24.04
CA SER A 226 -6.82 -2.58 25.41
C SER A 226 -5.37 -3.10 25.48
N ASN A 227 -4.80 -3.60 24.37
CA ASN A 227 -3.51 -4.30 24.33
C ASN A 227 -2.45 -3.62 23.44
N LEU A 228 -2.70 -2.41 22.94
CA LEU A 228 -1.72 -1.59 22.23
C LEU A 228 -0.72 -0.95 23.21
N GLN A 229 0.02 -1.76 23.97
CA GLN A 229 1.26 -1.32 24.59
C GLN A 229 2.40 -1.65 23.62
N GLY A 230 2.80 -0.64 22.85
CA GLY A 230 4.06 -0.67 22.08
C GLY A 230 5.28 -0.46 22.97
#